data_AF-A0A9R0TIP9-F1
#
_entry.id   AF-A0A9R0TIP9-F1
#
_cell.length_a   1.000
_cell.length_b   1.000
_cell.length_c   1.000
_cell.angle_alpha   90.00
_cell.angle_beta   90.00
_cell.angle_gamma   90.00
#
_symmetry.space_group_name_H-M   'P 1'
#
loop_
_entity.id
_entity.type
_entity.pdbx_description
1 polymer ?
#
loop_
_entity_poly.entity_id
_entity_poly.type
_entity_poly.pdbx_seq_one_letter_code
_entity_poly.pdbx_strand_id
1 'polypeptide(L)'
;MSVELVLWLFSFASVMALVGLTAYQLICLSDLEFDYINPYDSSSRINAVVIIEYVLQGVLCASFLLTLNWFPFLVMAPVTYYHVKLYMNRKHLIDVTEIFRQLHGEKKYRMIKLAFYFALFIISIYRLVMTAVLLFIDEDVNLVETRTI
;
A
#
# COMPACT_ATOMS: atom_id res chain seq x y z
N MET A 1 -8.84 -6.83 21.52
CA MET A 1 -9.42 -7.65 20.44
C MET A 1 -10.10 -6.82 19.35
N SER A 2 -11.01 -5.89 19.67
CA SER A 2 -11.68 -5.02 18.68
C SER A 2 -10.76 -4.04 17.93
N VAL A 3 -9.76 -3.46 18.60
CA VAL A 3 -8.79 -2.53 17.98
C VAL A 3 -7.97 -3.20 16.87
N GLU A 4 -7.62 -4.48 17.05
CA GLU A 4 -6.88 -5.24 16.03
C GLU A 4 -7.72 -5.45 14.78
N LEU A 5 -9.00 -5.78 14.93
CA LEU A 5 -9.92 -5.91 13.79
C LEU A 5 -10.05 -4.61 13.01
N VAL A 6 -10.18 -3.46 13.71
CA VAL A 6 -10.22 -2.14 13.07
C VAL A 6 -8.92 -1.84 12.33
N LEU A 7 -7.76 -2.18 12.91
CA LEU A 7 -6.46 -2.04 12.25
C LEU A 7 -6.38 -2.88 10.97
N TRP A 8 -6.80 -4.14 11.02
CA TRP A 8 -6.76 -5.03 9.85
C TRP A 8 -7.74 -4.59 8.76
N LEU A 9 -8.91 -4.06 9.11
CA LEU A 9 -9.84 -3.45 8.16
C LEU A 9 -9.24 -2.20 7.50
N PHE A 10 -8.66 -1.31 8.31
CA PHE A 10 -7.96 -0.12 7.83
C PHE A 10 -6.78 -0.49 6.92
N SER A 11 -5.99 -1.50 7.30
CA SER A 11 -4.89 -2.02 6.51
C SER A 11 -5.37 -2.57 5.17
N PHE A 12 -6.43 -3.38 5.18
CA PHE A 12 -7.00 -3.95 3.97
C PHE A 12 -7.45 -2.87 2.98
N ALA A 13 -8.21 -1.87 3.45
CA ALA A 13 -8.63 -0.74 2.63
C ALA A 13 -7.44 0.08 2.10
N SER A 14 -6.43 0.33 2.95
CA SER A 14 -5.23 1.07 2.57
C SER A 14 -4.40 0.33 1.52
N VAL A 15 -4.20 -0.98 1.66
CA VAL A 15 -3.45 -1.78 0.68
C VAL A 15 -4.20 -1.85 -0.65
N MET A 16 -5.53 -2.00 -0.62
CA MET A 16 -6.35 -1.94 -1.84
C MET A 16 -6.18 -0.61 -2.58
N ALA A 17 -6.21 0.50 -1.84
CA ALA A 17 -5.95 1.82 -2.41
C ALA A 17 -4.51 1.94 -2.97
N LEU A 18 -3.49 1.44 -2.28
CA LEU A 18 -2.10 1.42 -2.78
C LEU A 18 -1.96 0.64 -4.09
N VAL A 19 -2.57 -0.55 -4.17
CA VAL A 19 -2.63 -1.36 -5.40
C VAL A 19 -3.29 -0.56 -6.54
N GLY A 20 -4.44 0.07 -6.28
CA GLY A 20 -5.15 0.89 -7.25
C GLY A 20 -4.35 2.10 -7.74
N LEU A 21 -3.70 2.83 -6.83
CA LEU A 21 -2.86 4.00 -7.17
C LEU A 21 -1.64 3.58 -8.00
N THR A 22 -0.95 2.49 -7.64
CA THR A 22 0.19 1.98 -8.43
C THR A 22 -0.26 1.46 -9.79
N ALA A 23 -1.40 0.77 -9.87
CA ALA A 23 -1.97 0.33 -11.15
C ALA A 23 -2.33 1.53 -12.05
N TYR A 24 -2.94 2.57 -11.49
CA TYR A 24 -3.24 3.81 -12.23
C TYR A 24 -1.99 4.48 -12.80
N GLN A 25 -0.89 4.53 -12.03
CA GLN A 25 0.38 5.05 -12.54
C GLN A 25 0.94 4.20 -13.68
N LEU A 26 0.82 2.87 -13.61
CA LEU A 26 1.24 1.97 -14.70
C LEU A 26 0.42 2.15 -15.96
N ILE A 27 -0.88 2.42 -15.83
CA ILE A 27 -1.75 2.77 -16.96
C ILE A 27 -1.27 4.09 -17.57
N CYS A 28 -1.06 5.14 -16.78
CA CYS A 28 -0.55 6.43 -17.28
C CYS A 28 0.79 6.31 -18.01
N LEU A 29 1.69 5.44 -17.55
CA LEU A 29 2.96 5.16 -18.22
C LEU A 29 2.78 4.34 -19.51
N SER A 30 1.80 3.43 -19.54
CA SER A 30 1.49 2.65 -20.73
C SER A 30 0.80 3.52 -21.79
N ASP A 31 -0.12 4.39 -21.40
CA ASP A 31 -0.75 5.37 -22.28
C ASP A 31 0.29 6.30 -22.92
N LEU A 32 1.33 6.66 -22.15
CA LEU A 32 2.46 7.44 -22.66
C LEU A 32 3.33 6.63 -23.64
N GLU A 33 3.55 5.34 -23.37
CA GLU A 33 4.33 4.43 -24.24
C GLU A 33 3.69 4.25 -25.63
N PHE A 34 2.36 4.25 -25.69
CA PHE A 34 1.58 4.13 -26.93
C PHE A 34 1.20 5.47 -27.57
N ASP A 35 1.76 6.59 -27.08
CA ASP A 35 1.54 7.95 -27.59
C ASP A 35 0.06 8.40 -27.53
N TYR A 36 -0.71 7.86 -26.58
CA TYR A 36 -2.11 8.26 -26.36
C TYR A 36 -2.23 9.58 -25.58
N ILE A 37 -1.22 9.94 -24.78
CA ILE A 37 -1.23 11.12 -23.91
C ILE A 37 0.11 11.86 -23.94
N ASN A 38 0.06 13.18 -23.81
CA ASN A 38 1.25 14.02 -23.76
C ASN A 38 2.11 13.69 -22.51
N PRO A 39 3.45 13.62 -22.62
CA PRO A 39 4.37 13.46 -21.48
C PRO A 39 4.15 14.49 -20.37
N TYR A 40 3.74 15.72 -20.69
CA TYR A 40 3.44 16.74 -19.66
C TYR A 40 2.24 16.33 -18.78
N ASP A 41 1.15 15.91 -19.43
CA ASP A 41 -0.09 15.52 -18.73
C ASP A 41 0.11 14.24 -17.93
N SER A 42 0.82 13.24 -18.50
CA SER A 42 1.13 12.00 -17.80
C SER A 42 2.01 12.24 -16.56
N SER A 43 3.06 13.05 -16.69
CA SER A 43 3.96 13.38 -15.57
C SER A 43 3.24 14.12 -14.45
N SER A 44 2.38 15.09 -14.78
CA SER A 44 1.59 15.85 -13.80
C SER A 44 0.64 14.93 -13.01
N ARG A 45 -0.10 14.05 -13.71
CA ARG A 45 -1.02 13.09 -13.09
C ARG A 45 -0.28 12.10 -12.20
N ILE A 46 0.86 11.56 -12.65
CA ILE A 46 1.65 10.63 -11.85
C ILE A 46 2.23 11.32 -10.61
N ASN A 47 2.76 12.54 -10.74
CA ASN A 47 3.33 13.28 -9.61
C ASN A 47 2.30 13.57 -8.50
N ALA A 48 1.07 13.92 -8.87
CA ALA A 48 -0.02 14.12 -7.91
C ALA A 48 -0.36 12.82 -7.14
N VAL A 49 -0.42 11.70 -7.86
CA VAL A 49 -0.78 10.40 -7.27
C VAL A 49 0.35 9.81 -6.43
N VAL A 50 1.62 10.01 -6.81
CA VAL A 50 2.79 9.51 -6.07
C VAL A 50 2.85 10.08 -4.65
N ILE A 51 2.51 11.36 -4.46
CA ILE A 51 2.50 11.98 -3.13
C ILE A 51 1.44 11.30 -2.24
N ILE A 52 0.24 11.08 -2.77
CA ILE A 52 -0.86 10.44 -2.04
C ILE A 52 -0.46 9.00 -1.65
N GLU A 53 0.17 8.26 -2.57
CA GLU A 53 0.68 6.91 -2.31
C GLU A 53 1.70 6.89 -1.16
N TYR A 54 2.65 7.83 -1.16
CA TYR A 54 3.70 7.88 -0.14
C TYR A 54 3.16 8.21 1.25
N VAL A 55 2.20 9.15 1.31
CA VAL A 55 1.51 9.47 2.55
C VAL A 55 0.74 8.26 3.05
N LEU A 56 -0.06 7.62 2.20
CA LEU A 56 -0.86 6.46 2.59
C LEU A 56 0.01 5.30 3.08
N GLN A 57 1.13 5.01 2.40
CA GLN A 57 2.07 4.00 2.85
C GLN A 57 2.75 4.37 4.18
N GLY A 58 3.11 5.64 4.36
CA GLY A 58 3.70 6.14 5.60
C GLY A 58 2.74 5.99 6.78
N VAL A 59 1.47 6.37 6.60
CA VAL A 59 0.42 6.21 7.62
C VAL A 59 0.19 4.74 7.94
N LEU A 60 0.12 3.87 6.92
CA LEU A 60 -0.05 2.43 7.13
C LEU A 60 1.15 1.84 7.91
N CYS A 61 2.38 2.18 7.54
CA CYS A 61 3.58 1.75 8.26
C CYS A 61 3.58 2.22 9.72
N ALA A 62 3.24 3.50 9.96
CA ALA A 62 3.13 4.06 11.30
C ALA A 62 2.05 3.37 12.15
N SER A 63 0.90 3.03 11.57
CA SER A 63 -0.16 2.31 12.28
C SER A 63 0.28 0.91 12.76
N PHE A 64 1.11 0.21 11.97
CA PHE A 64 1.67 -1.08 12.39
C PHE A 64 2.71 -0.94 13.48
N LEU A 65 3.51 0.14 13.46
CA LEU A 65 4.45 0.45 14.53
C LEU A 65 3.72 0.75 15.85
N LEU A 66 2.68 1.59 15.81
CA LEU A 66 1.90 1.95 17.01
C LEU A 66 1.17 0.75 17.61
N THR A 67 0.70 -0.18 16.77
CA THR A 67 0.02 -1.40 17.24
C THR A 67 0.98 -2.55 17.53
N LEU A 68 2.30 -2.30 17.50
CA LEU A 68 3.36 -3.28 17.76
C LEU A 68 3.25 -4.57 16.92
N ASN A 69 2.70 -4.46 15.70
CA ASN A 69 2.64 -5.58 14.76
C ASN A 69 3.98 -5.66 14.01
N TRP A 70 4.96 -6.29 14.64
CA TRP A 70 6.35 -6.33 14.17
C TRP A 70 6.52 -6.96 12.78
N PHE A 71 5.81 -8.04 12.47
CA PHE A 71 5.95 -8.73 11.19
C PHE A 71 5.57 -7.87 9.97
N PRO A 72 4.33 -7.34 9.84
CA PRO A 72 3.98 -6.47 8.71
C PRO A 72 4.78 -5.16 8.72
N PHE A 73 5.14 -4.64 9.89
CA PHE A 73 6.01 -3.47 10.01
C PHE A 73 7.39 -3.74 9.38
N LEU A 74 8.04 -4.85 9.71
CA LEU A 74 9.39 -5.18 9.22
C LEU A 74 9.38 -5.38 7.69
N VAL A 75 8.32 -5.96 7.16
CA VAL A 75 8.13 -6.11 5.70
C VAL A 75 7.93 -4.75 5.01
N MET A 76 7.16 -3.83 5.62
CA MET A 76 6.89 -2.50 5.04
C MET A 76 7.98 -1.46 5.29
N ALA A 77 8.78 -1.60 6.34
CA ALA A 77 9.83 -0.67 6.74
C ALA A 77 10.86 -0.38 5.63
N PRO A 78 11.47 -1.38 4.93
CA PRO A 78 12.47 -1.10 3.90
C PRO A 78 11.88 -0.34 2.70
N VAL A 79 10.65 -0.65 2.31
CA VAL A 79 9.98 0.04 1.20
C VAL A 79 9.65 1.48 1.58
N THR A 80 9.15 1.69 2.80
CA THR A 80 8.82 3.02 3.30
C THR A 80 10.08 3.88 3.45
N TYR A 81 11.18 3.29 3.95
CA TYR A 81 12.48 3.96 4.00
C TYR A 81 12.98 4.36 2.61
N TYR A 82 12.83 3.48 1.61
CA TYR A 82 13.20 3.80 0.23
C TYR A 82 12.38 4.98 -0.32
N HIS A 83 11.07 5.02 -0.07
CA HIS A 83 10.22 6.14 -0.47
C HIS A 83 10.61 7.46 0.22
N VAL A 84 10.89 7.42 1.53
CA VAL A 84 11.38 8.59 2.27
C VAL A 84 12.71 9.09 1.69
N LYS A 85 13.65 8.18 1.39
CA LYS A 85 14.92 8.53 0.76
C LYS A 85 14.72 9.17 -0.62
N LEU A 86 13.79 8.66 -1.43
CA LEU A 86 13.48 9.23 -2.74
C LEU A 86 12.84 10.62 -2.62
N TYR A 87 11.97 10.80 -1.62
CA TYR A 87 11.35 12.08 -1.30
C TYR A 87 12.39 13.12 -0.88
N MET A 88 13.28 12.78 0.05
CA MET A 88 14.37 13.67 0.52
C MET A 88 15.31 14.07 -0.62
N ASN A 89 15.59 13.16 -1.55
CA ASN A 89 16.43 13.43 -2.71
C ASN A 89 15.71 14.20 -3.83
N ARG A 90 14.44 14.62 -3.64
CA ARG A 90 13.59 15.29 -4.65
C ARG A 90 13.41 14.49 -5.96
N LYS A 91 13.74 13.20 -5.96
CA LYS A 91 13.63 12.30 -7.12
C LYS A 91 12.27 11.58 -7.20
N HIS A 92 11.28 12.04 -6.42
CA HIS A 92 9.92 11.49 -6.45
C HIS A 92 9.09 12.06 -7.60
N LEU A 93 9.53 13.17 -8.21
CA LEU A 93 8.90 13.81 -9.34
C LEU A 93 9.47 13.24 -10.64
N ILE A 94 8.60 12.94 -11.58
CA ILE A 94 8.99 12.56 -12.93
C ILE A 94 9.27 13.82 -13.73
N ASP A 95 10.46 13.89 -14.33
CA ASP A 95 10.84 14.93 -15.28
C ASP A 95 10.29 14.57 -16.67
N VAL A 96 9.53 15.51 -17.24
CA VAL A 96 8.90 15.39 -18.56
C VAL A 96 9.93 15.17 -19.66
N THR A 97 11.14 15.74 -19.50
CA THR A 97 12.20 15.68 -20.52
C THR A 97 12.92 14.34 -20.57
N GLU A 98 12.95 13.60 -19.47
CA GLU A 98 13.64 12.31 -19.37
C GLU A 98 12.70 11.10 -19.29
N ILE A 99 11.39 11.31 -19.25
CA ILE A 99 10.39 10.27 -18.99
C ILE A 99 10.51 9.08 -19.96
N PHE A 100 10.72 9.34 -21.25
CA PHE A 100 10.90 8.28 -22.25
C PHE A 100 12.20 7.50 -22.08
N ARG A 101 13.29 8.17 -21.65
CA ARG A 101 14.58 7.52 -21.42
C ARG A 101 14.53 6.56 -20.22
N GLN A 102 13.79 6.94 -19.19
CA GLN A 102 13.67 6.17 -17.95
C GLN A 102 12.44 5.24 -17.92
N LEU A 103 11.58 5.29 -18.95
CA LEU A 103 10.26 4.67 -18.99
C LEU A 103 10.27 3.18 -18.63
N HIS A 104 11.11 2.39 -19.29
CA HIS A 104 11.21 0.95 -19.03
C HIS A 104 11.67 0.63 -17.61
N GLY A 105 12.57 1.44 -17.04
CA GLY A 105 13.05 1.30 -15.67
C GLY A 105 11.97 1.60 -14.64
N GLU A 106 11.29 2.74 -14.81
CA GLU A 106 10.17 3.18 -13.96
C GLU A 106 9.01 2.19 -14.00
N LYS A 107 8.65 1.67 -15.18
CA LYS A 107 7.60 0.66 -15.35
C LYS A 107 7.97 -0.64 -14.63
N LYS A 108 9.21 -1.12 -14.78
CA LYS A 108 9.68 -2.33 -14.09
C LYS A 108 9.69 -2.16 -12.57
N TYR A 109 10.15 -1.01 -12.07
CA TYR A 109 10.12 -0.68 -10.65
C TYR A 109 8.69 -0.70 -10.10
N ARG A 110 7.74 -0.04 -10.79
CA ARG A 110 6.32 0.01 -10.39
C ARG A 110 5.62 -1.34 -10.50
N MET A 111 6.00 -2.19 -11.46
CA MET A 111 5.51 -3.57 -11.55
C MET A 111 5.96 -4.44 -10.35
N ILE A 112 7.23 -4.33 -9.95
CA ILE A 112 7.75 -5.02 -8.77
C ILE A 112 7.04 -4.52 -7.50
N LYS A 113 6.86 -3.20 -7.39
CA LYS A 113 6.11 -2.58 -6.29
C LYS A 113 4.66 -3.09 -6.24
N LEU A 114 3.98 -3.19 -7.39
CA LEU A 114 2.62 -3.71 -7.47
C LEU A 114 2.55 -5.16 -6.98
N ALA A 115 3.48 -6.01 -7.40
CA ALA A 115 3.57 -7.40 -6.94
C ALA A 115 3.76 -7.48 -5.41
N PHE A 116 4.59 -6.59 -4.85
CA PHE A 116 4.79 -6.48 -3.42
C PHE A 116 3.50 -6.07 -2.67
N TYR A 117 2.78 -5.04 -3.14
CA TYR A 117 1.50 -4.65 -2.54
C TYR A 117 0.43 -5.73 -2.69
N PHE A 118 0.44 -6.48 -3.78
CA PHE A 118 -0.46 -7.62 -3.96
C PHE A 118 -0.16 -8.76 -2.97
N ALA A 119 1.12 -9.04 -2.69
CA ALA A 119 1.49 -9.98 -1.63
C ALA A 119 1.02 -9.49 -0.25
N LEU A 120 1.20 -8.20 0.05
CA LEU A 120 0.67 -7.59 1.27
C LEU A 120 -0.86 -7.66 1.34
N PHE A 121 -1.56 -7.52 0.21
CA PHE A 121 -3.02 -7.62 0.15
C PHE A 121 -3.51 -9.00 0.60
N ILE A 122 -2.86 -10.07 0.13
CA ILE A 122 -3.16 -11.44 0.55
C ILE A 122 -2.90 -11.62 2.06
N ILE A 123 -1.78 -11.10 2.56
CA ILE A 123 -1.44 -11.16 3.99
C ILE A 123 -2.48 -10.41 4.83
N SER A 124 -2.90 -9.22 4.41
CA SER A 124 -3.93 -8.42 5.08
C SER A 124 -5.27 -9.15 5.12
N ILE A 125 -5.68 -9.81 4.04
CA ILE A 125 -6.91 -10.64 4.03
C ILE A 125 -6.79 -11.79 5.02
N TYR A 126 -5.70 -12.55 4.97
CA TYR A 126 -5.51 -13.70 5.86
C TYR A 126 -5.60 -13.29 7.33
N ARG A 127 -4.90 -12.20 7.70
CA ARG A 127 -4.90 -11.68 9.06
C ARG A 127 -6.27 -11.14 9.48
N LEU A 128 -6.96 -10.43 8.59
CA LEU A 128 -8.32 -9.94 8.83
C LEU A 128 -9.28 -11.08 9.15
N VAL A 129 -9.30 -12.14 8.32
CA VAL A 129 -10.19 -13.29 8.51
C VAL A 129 -9.84 -14.02 9.81
N MET A 130 -8.55 -14.26 10.06
CA MET A 130 -8.10 -14.94 11.27
C MET A 130 -8.49 -14.19 12.55
N THR A 131 -8.29 -12.86 12.59
CA THR A 131 -8.71 -12.03 13.72
C THR A 131 -10.22 -12.02 13.88
N ALA A 132 -10.99 -11.93 12.78
CA ALA A 132 -12.45 -11.97 12.84
C ALA A 132 -12.97 -13.31 13.41
N VAL A 133 -12.45 -14.44 12.91
CA VAL A 133 -12.84 -15.78 13.40
C VAL A 133 -12.49 -15.97 14.87
N LEU A 134 -11.30 -15.54 15.29
CA LEU A 134 -10.91 -15.59 16.71
C LEU A 134 -11.85 -14.77 17.60
N LEU A 135 -12.30 -13.62 17.11
CA LEU A 135 -13.23 -12.76 17.84
C LEU A 135 -14.60 -13.44 18.02
N PHE A 136 -15.12 -14.07 16.96
CA PHE A 136 -16.37 -14.84 17.04
C PHE A 136 -16.28 -16.00 18.03
N ILE A 137 -15.18 -16.75 18.02
CA ILE A 137 -14.98 -17.88 18.94
C ILE A 137 -14.90 -17.40 20.40
N ASP A 138 -14.19 -16.29 20.66
CA ASP A 138 -14.10 -15.72 22.01
C ASP A 138 -15.46 -15.25 22.52
N GLU A 139 -16.28 -14.64 21.65
CA GLU A 139 -17.64 -14.20 22.00
C GLU A 139 -18.54 -15.39 22.37
N ASP A 140 -18.49 -16.49 21.61
CA ASP A 140 -19.23 -17.71 21.90
C ASP A 140 -18.80 -18.35 23.24
N VAL A 141 -17.50 -18.39 23.55
CA VAL A 141 -16.97 -18.93 24.82
C VAL A 141 -17.42 -18.09 26.01
N ASN A 142 -17.32 -16.77 25.93
CA ASN A 142 -17.74 -15.85 27.00
C ASN A 142 -19.25 -15.94 27.29
N LEU A 143 -20.08 -16.16 26.26
CA LEU A 143 -21.52 -16.35 26.41
C LEU A 143 -21.87 -17.67 27.12
N VAL A 144 -21.11 -18.73 26.87
CA VAL A 144 -21.30 -20.01 27.56
C VAL A 144 -20.92 -19.89 29.03
N GLU A 145 -19.79 -19.27 29.34
CA GLU A 145 -19.31 -19.10 30.72
C GLU A 145 -20.28 -18.26 31.56
N THR A 146 -20.82 -17.18 30.99
CA THR A 146 -21.84 -16.33 31.65
C THR A 146 -23.15 -17.07 31.92
N ARG A 147 -23.50 -18.09 31.12
CA ARG A 147 -24.72 -18.90 31.34
C ARG A 147 -24.54 -20.02 32.36
N THR A 148 -23.31 -20.41 32.67
CA THR A 148 -22.99 -21.47 33.63
C THR A 148 -22.82 -21.00 35.07
N ILE A 149 -22.84 -19.67 35.31
CA ILE A 149 -22.78 -19.02 36.63
C ILE A 149 -24.18 -18.53 37.00
#